data_AF-A0A652K557-F1
#
_entry.id   AF-A0A652K557-F1
#
_cell.length_a   1.000
_cell.length_b   1.000
_cell.length_c   1.000
_cell.angle_alpha   90.00
_cell.angle_beta   90.00
_cell.angle_gamma   90.00
#
_symmetry.space_group_name_H-M   'P 1'
#
loop_
_entity.id
_entity.type
_entity.pdbx_description
1 polymer ?
#
loop_
_entity_poly.entity_id
_entity_poly.type
_entity_poly.pdbx_seq_one_letter_code
_entity_poly.pdbx_strand_id
1 'polypeptide(L)' 'MSRCALCEAEFAPAPRGRPSRFCSDRCRKARHQRERTLRAQVERYNRLARLNPEPYSSMWASMAADAQADLSKLS' A
#
# COMPACT_ATOMS: atom_id res chain seq x y z
N MET A 1 -16.67 -15.76 10.61
CA MET A 1 -16.48 -15.22 9.24
C MET A 1 -15.26 -14.31 9.23
N SER A 2 -14.53 -14.25 8.11
CA SER A 2 -13.34 -13.40 7.98
C SER A 2 -13.64 -12.19 7.09
N ARG A 3 -12.91 -11.08 7.26
CA ARG A 3 -13.03 -9.88 6.40
C ARG A 3 -11.85 -9.74 5.47
N CYS A 4 -12.12 -9.35 4.22
CA CYS A 4 -11.08 -9.14 3.22
C CYS A 4 -10.22 -7.92 3.58
N ALA A 5 -8.91 -8.09 3.63
CA ALA A 5 -7.97 -7.01 3.94
C ALA A 5 -7.85 -5.92 2.85
N LEU A 6 -8.60 -6.04 1.74
CA LEU A 6 -8.68 -5.01 0.69
C LEU A 6 -10.05 -4.34 0.60
N CYS A 7 -11.11 -5.13 0.43
CA CYS A 7 -12.46 -4.62 0.17
C CYS A 7 -13.41 -4.76 1.36
N GLU A 8 -12.92 -5.26 2.49
CA GLU A 8 -13.66 -5.43 3.75
C GLU A 8 -14.86 -6.39 3.70
N ALA A 9 -15.18 -6.93 2.52
CA ALA A 9 -16.22 -7.92 2.33
C ALA A 9 -16.00 -9.15 3.22
N GLU A 10 -17.09 -9.65 3.79
CA GLU A 10 -17.10 -10.88 4.56
C GLU A 10 -16.97 -12.09 3.62
N PHE A 11 -16.18 -13.07 4.03
CA PHE A 11 -16.01 -14.33 3.30
C PHE A 11 -15.76 -15.49 4.26
N ALA A 12 -16.11 -16.69 3.78
CA ALA A 12 -15.79 -17.93 4.46
C ALA A 12 -14.33 -18.30 4.19
N PRO A 13 -13.46 -18.42 5.21
CA PRO A 13 -12.11 -18.92 5.01
C PRO A 13 -12.16 -20.41 4.62
N ALA A 14 -11.10 -20.89 3.96
CA ALA A 14 -10.96 -22.31 3.64
C ALA A 14 -10.99 -23.15 4.94
N PRO A 15 -11.62 -24.34 4.93
CA PRO A 15 -11.80 -25.16 6.13
C PRO A 15 -10.49 -25.78 6.64
N ARG A 16 -9.42 -25.81 5.83
CA ARG A 16 -8.10 -26.33 6.18
C ARG A 16 -7.00 -25.47 5.54
N GLY A 17 -5.82 -25.51 6.13
CA GLY A 17 -4.66 -24.75 5.67
C GLY A 17 -4.60 -23.33 6.24
N ARG A 18 -3.71 -22.49 5.69
CA ARG A 18 -3.55 -21.10 6.15
C ARG A 18 -4.79 -20.29 5.75
N PRO A 19 -5.46 -19.62 6.70
CA PRO A 19 -6.61 -18.78 6.36
C PRO A 19 -6.19 -17.65 5.42
N SER A 20 -6.92 -17.48 4.31
CA SER A 20 -6.68 -16.38 3.38
C SER A 20 -6.99 -15.05 4.07
N ARG A 21 -6.20 -14.01 3.77
CA ARG A 21 -6.50 -12.60 4.15
C ARG A 21 -7.43 -11.91 3.15
N PHE A 22 -7.68 -12.53 2.00
CA PHE A 22 -8.41 -11.92 0.89
C PHE A 22 -9.55 -12.83 0.44
N CYS A 23 -10.69 -12.22 0.11
CA CYS A 23 -11.86 -12.95 -0.40
C CYS A 23 -11.66 -13.52 -1.81
N SER A 24 -10.66 -13.05 -2.55
CA SER A 24 -10.38 -13.49 -3.91
C SER A 24 -8.93 -13.22 -4.33
N ASP A 25 -8.48 -13.95 -5.35
CA ASP A 25 -7.22 -13.71 -6.05
C ASP A 25 -7.12 -12.30 -6.63
N ARG A 26 -8.24 -11.74 -7.09
CA ARG A 26 -8.34 -10.35 -7.54
C ARG A 26 -7.98 -9.38 -6.42
N CYS A 27 -8.53 -9.58 -5.22
CA CYS A 27 -8.22 -8.72 -4.06
C CYS A 27 -6.77 -8.88 -3.60
N ARG A 28 -6.23 -10.11 -3.61
CA ARG A 28 -4.80 -10.33 -3.32
C ARG A 28 -3.90 -9.57 -4.30
N LYS A 29 -4.15 -9.72 -5.61
CA LYS A 29 -3.38 -9.05 -6.67
C LYS A 29 -3.51 -7.54 -6.61
N ALA A 30 -4.72 -7.01 -6.43
CA ALA A 30 -4.96 -5.57 -6.33
C ALA A 30 -4.28 -4.97 -5.09
N ARG A 31 -4.28 -5.67 -3.96
CA ARG A 31 -3.53 -5.26 -2.78
C ARG A 31 -2.03 -5.18 -3.07
N HIS A 32 -1.46 -6.25 -3.63
CA HIS A 32 -0.05 -6.29 -3.97
C HIS A 32 0.34 -5.19 -4.97
N GLN A 33 -0.51 -4.92 -5.96
CA GLN A 33 -0.30 -3.83 -6.91
C GLN A 33 -0.30 -2.46 -6.21
N ARG A 34 -1.25 -2.19 -5.31
CA ARG A 34 -1.30 -0.95 -4.53
C ARG A 34 -0.03 -0.76 -3.70
N GLU A 35 0.43 -1.82 -3.05
CA GLU A 35 1.67 -1.81 -2.27
C GLU A 35 2.90 -1.47 -3.14
N ARG A 36 3.02 -2.09 -4.32
CA ARG A 36 4.10 -1.79 -5.28
C ARG A 36 4.06 -0.34 -5.74
N THR A 37 2.87 0.18 -6.06
CA THR A 37 2.71 1.58 -6.48
C THR A 37 3.11 2.55 -5.38
N LEU A 38 2.70 2.33 -4.13
CA LEU A 38 3.07 3.19 -3.00
C LEU A 38 4.57 3.19 -2.75
N ARG A 39 5.22 2.01 -2.78
CA ARG A 39 6.68 1.91 -2.64
C ARG A 39 7.41 2.72 -3.72
N ALA A 40 6.96 2.62 -4.97
CA ALA A 40 7.54 3.39 -6.09
C ALA A 40 7.31 4.90 -5.93
N GLN A 41 6.17 5.32 -5.38
CA GLN A 41 5.90 6.72 -5.08
C GLN A 41 6.82 7.26 -3.99
N VAL A 42 6.99 6.53 -2.87
CA VAL A 42 7.92 6.90 -1.79
C VAL A 42 9.33 7.08 -2.35
N GLU A 43 9.82 6.12 -3.14
CA GLU A 43 11.15 6.20 -3.76
C GLU A 43 11.27 7.42 -4.69
N ARG A 44 10.26 7.65 -5.55
CA ARG A 44 10.22 8.78 -6.47
C ARG A 44 10.25 10.11 -5.73
N TYR A 45 9.41 10.29 -4.72
CA TYR A 45 9.34 11.54 -3.96
C TYR A 45 10.61 11.79 -3.15
N ASN A 46 11.17 10.75 -2.53
CA ASN A 46 12.48 10.85 -1.87
C ASN A 46 13.61 11.19 -2.83
N ARG A 47 13.55 10.72 -4.09
CA ARG A 47 14.51 11.11 -5.13
C ARG A 47 14.32 12.58 -5.53
N LEU A 48 13.07 13.02 -5.74
CA LEU A 48 12.77 14.40 -6.13
C LEU A 48 13.13 15.42 -5.05
N ALA A 49 12.90 15.09 -3.78
CA ALA A 49 13.30 15.92 -2.64
C ALA A 49 14.82 16.13 -2.58
N ARG A 50 15.60 15.09 -2.92
CA ARG A 50 17.07 15.16 -2.99
C ARG A 50 17.60 16.00 -4.15
N LEU A 51 16.88 16.04 -5.27
CA LEU A 51 17.30 16.76 -6.48
C LEU A 51 16.91 18.24 -6.50
N ASN A 52 15.91 18.65 -5.70
CA ASN A 52 15.39 20.02 -5.70
C ASN A 52 15.59 20.65 -4.31
N PRO A 53 16.64 21.46 -4.09
CA PRO A 53 16.97 21.96 -2.76
C PRO A 53 15.97 23.00 -2.22
N GLU A 54 15.30 23.82 -3.04
CA GLU A 54 14.22 24.76 -2.63
C GLU A 54 13.37 25.18 -3.86
N PRO A 55 12.06 25.50 -3.75
CA PRO A 55 11.13 25.35 -2.60
C PRO A 55 10.36 24.02 -2.58
N TYR A 56 10.54 23.17 -3.61
CA TYR A 56 9.78 21.92 -3.77
C TYR A 56 10.29 20.76 -2.90
N SER A 57 11.44 20.92 -2.22
CA SER A 57 12.02 19.94 -1.28
C SER A 57 10.98 19.50 -0.24
N SER A 58 10.34 20.48 0.41
CA SER A 58 9.31 20.31 1.43
C SER A 58 8.06 19.60 0.89
N MET A 59 7.58 19.99 -0.29
CA MET A 59 6.41 19.38 -0.94
C MET A 59 6.65 17.90 -1.23
N TRP A 60 7.79 17.55 -1.84
CA TRP A 60 8.10 16.15 -2.14
C TRP A 60 8.33 15.32 -0.88
N ALA A 61 8.94 15.89 0.16
CA ALA A 61 9.08 15.23 1.45
C ALA A 61 7.70 14.90 2.08
N SER A 62 6.75 15.84 2.05
CA SER A 62 5.38 15.60 2.51
C SER A 62 4.69 14.50 1.72
N MET A 63 4.78 14.51 0.38
CA MET A 63 4.20 13.45 -0.45
C MET A 63 4.83 12.08 -0.19
N ALA A 64 6.14 12.02 0.08
CA ALA A 64 6.80 10.78 0.48
C ALA A 64 6.27 10.28 1.82
N ALA A 65 6.07 11.17 2.80
CA ALA A 65 5.53 10.84 4.12
C ALA A 65 4.10 10.31 4.02
N ASP A 66 3.24 10.95 3.23
CA ASP A 66 1.86 10.50 3.01
C ASP A 66 1.81 9.11 2.35
N ALA A 67 2.61 8.89 1.30
CA ALA A 67 2.69 7.59 0.64
C ALA A 67 3.24 6.50 1.58
N GLN A 68 4.18 6.85 2.45
CA GLN A 68 4.72 5.95 3.48
C GLN A 68 3.67 5.62 4.55
N ALA A 69 2.86 6.59 4.97
CA ALA A 69 1.77 6.39 5.91
C ALA A 69 0.66 5.50 5.31
N ASP A 70 0.39 5.63 4.02
CA ASP A 70 -0.52 4.73 3.33
C ASP A 70 0.06 3.31 3.19
N LEU A 71 1.38 3.18 2.96
CA LEU A 71 2.05 1.89 2.90
C LEU A 71 2.03 1.17 4.26
N SER A 72 2.18 1.89 5.38
CA SER A 72 2.15 1.29 6.73
C SER A 72 0.76 0.80 7.12
N LYS A 73 -0.32 1.42 6.62
CA LYS A 73 -1.67 0.85 6.71
C LYS A 73 -1.80 -0.46 5.93
N LEU A 74 -0.84 -0.76 5.04
CA LEU A 74 -0.92 -1.93 4.19
C LEU A 74 -0.32 -3.23 4.74
N SER A 75 0.66 -3.13 5.64
CA SER A 75 1.35 -4.24 6.30
C SER A 75 0.47 -4.93 7.34
#